data_AF-A0A973K0S2-F1
#
_entry.id   AF-A0A973K0S2-F1
#
_cell.length_a   1.000
_cell.length_b   1.000
_cell.length_c   1.000
_cell.angle_alpha   90.00
_cell.angle_beta   90.00
_cell.angle_gamma   90.00
#
_symmetry.space_group_name_H-M   'P 1'
#
loop_
_entity.id
_entity.type
_entity.pdbx_description
1 polymer ?
#
loop_
_entity_poly.entity_id
_entity_poly.type
_entity_poly.pdbx_seq_one_letter_code
_entity_poly.pdbx_strand_id
1 'polypeptide(L)'
;MRGPQEAVARALDVLGAGACLVDEQGLIVAVNGRGERLLARPAAELVGRDAHELLHRTSCGEPTPRAECRIRDSVLGGETRQGEDEWLERGDGTLLPVRWLATPCDTGTLILFHSAGRQKRPGQRSSADGRLSELERLALLAETTTLLTSTLEIHEGL
;
A
#
# COMPACT_ATOMS: atom_id res chain seq x y z
N MET A 1 0.89 -27.87 3.07
CA MET A 1 1.13 -26.76 4.01
C MET A 1 0.94 -25.47 3.23
N ARG A 2 0.06 -24.58 3.68
CA ARG A 2 -0.22 -23.29 2.99
C ARG A 2 0.94 -22.33 3.25
N GLY A 3 1.53 -21.78 2.20
CA GLY A 3 2.79 -21.02 2.29
C GLY A 3 2.64 -19.66 2.99
N PRO A 4 3.75 -19.03 3.41
CA PRO A 4 3.78 -17.70 4.02
C PRO A 4 3.03 -16.63 3.20
N GLN A 5 3.02 -16.78 1.88
CA GLN A 5 2.32 -15.91 0.92
C GLN A 5 0.79 -15.89 1.10
N GLU A 6 0.16 -17.04 1.41
CA GLU A 6 -1.27 -17.08 1.71
C GLU A 6 -1.59 -16.46 3.09
N ALA A 7 -0.64 -16.47 4.03
CA ALA A 7 -0.81 -15.83 5.33
C ALA A 7 -0.76 -14.30 5.21
N VAL A 8 0.12 -13.75 4.37
CA VAL A 8 0.17 -12.30 4.08
C VAL A 8 -1.10 -11.85 3.33
N ALA A 9 -1.53 -12.59 2.31
CA ALA A 9 -2.78 -12.29 1.60
C ALA A 9 -4.00 -12.29 2.55
N ARG A 10 -4.09 -13.28 3.46
CA ARG A 10 -5.14 -13.32 4.48
C ARG A 10 -5.00 -12.22 5.52
N ALA A 11 -3.79 -11.84 5.93
CA ALA A 11 -3.57 -10.73 6.85
C ALA A 11 -4.04 -9.40 6.24
N LEU A 12 -3.76 -9.18 4.96
CA LEU A 12 -4.25 -8.01 4.22
C LEU A 12 -5.78 -7.99 4.10
N ASP A 13 -6.41 -9.14 3.88
CA ASP A 13 -7.87 -9.27 3.89
C ASP A 13 -8.48 -8.98 5.27
N VAL A 14 -7.87 -9.48 6.35
CA VAL A 14 -8.31 -9.26 7.74
C VAL A 14 -8.19 -7.78 8.13
N LEU A 15 -7.14 -7.09 7.68
CA LEU A 15 -6.89 -5.67 7.97
C LEU A 15 -7.69 -4.72 7.05
N GLY A 16 -8.43 -5.26 6.08
CA GLY A 16 -9.25 -4.46 5.17
C GLY A 16 -8.45 -3.47 4.33
N ALA A 17 -7.14 -3.72 4.13
CA ALA A 17 -6.27 -2.88 3.32
C ALA A 17 -6.29 -3.34 1.85
N GLY A 18 -6.37 -2.36 0.95
CA GLY A 18 -6.01 -2.56 -0.44
C GLY A 18 -4.49 -2.72 -0.54
N ALA A 19 -4.05 -3.61 -1.43
CA ALA A 19 -2.64 -3.84 -1.68
C ALA A 19 -2.40 -3.88 -3.19
N CYS A 20 -1.38 -3.15 -3.64
CA CYS A 20 -0.83 -3.21 -4.99
C CYS A 20 0.66 -3.49 -4.92
N LEU A 21 1.15 -4.43 -5.72
CA LEU A 21 2.57 -4.60 -5.96
C LEU A 21 2.92 -3.82 -7.23
N VAL A 22 3.97 -3.01 -7.18
CA VAL A 22 4.52 -2.32 -8.36
C VAL A 22 5.95 -2.75 -8.63
N ASP A 23 6.36 -2.76 -9.90
CA ASP A 23 7.77 -2.96 -10.29
C ASP A 23 8.62 -1.70 -10.05
N GLU A 24 9.90 -1.76 -10.40
CA GLU A 24 10.86 -0.67 -10.26
C GLU A 24 10.50 0.57 -11.09
N GLN A 25 9.68 0.41 -12.13
CA GLN A 25 9.17 1.50 -12.97
C GLN A 25 7.86 2.09 -12.43
N GLY A 26 7.29 1.47 -11.39
CA GLY A 26 6.01 1.87 -10.80
C GLY A 26 4.79 1.31 -11.54
N LEU A 27 4.97 0.32 -12.41
CA LEU A 27 3.86 -0.36 -13.07
C LEU A 27 3.23 -1.38 -12.11
N ILE A 28 1.90 -1.42 -12.06
CA ILE A 28 1.17 -2.37 -11.22
C ILE A 28 1.37 -3.79 -11.76
N VAL A 29 1.91 -4.68 -10.93
CA VAL A 29 2.11 -6.10 -11.26
C VAL A 29 0.97 -6.95 -10.70
N ALA A 30 0.48 -6.60 -9.52
CA ALA A 30 -0.62 -7.33 -8.87
C ALA A 30 -1.43 -6.41 -7.97
N VAL A 31 -2.69 -6.78 -7.73
CA VAL A 31 -3.60 -6.10 -6.80
C VAL A 31 -4.48 -7.14 -6.10
N ASN A 32 -4.74 -6.96 -4.81
CA ASN A 32 -5.66 -7.84 -4.08
C ASN A 32 -7.12 -7.43 -4.30
N GLY A 33 -8.07 -8.33 -4.01
CA GLY A 33 -9.50 -8.04 -4.21
C GLY A 33 -10.05 -6.87 -3.39
N ARG A 34 -9.39 -6.53 -2.27
CA ARG A 34 -9.73 -5.32 -1.51
C ARG A 34 -9.29 -4.05 -2.24
N GLY A 35 -8.12 -4.06 -2.88
CA GLY A 35 -7.62 -3.00 -3.73
C GLY A 35 -8.56 -2.75 -4.91
N GLU A 36 -9.00 -3.80 -5.60
CA GLU A 36 -9.99 -3.68 -6.69
C GLU A 36 -11.28 -2.99 -6.22
N ARG A 37 -11.82 -3.40 -5.05
CA ARG A 37 -13.03 -2.81 -4.46
C ARG A 37 -12.85 -1.34 -4.08
N LEU A 38 -11.72 -1.01 -3.44
CA LEU A 38 -11.42 0.36 -3.03
C LEU A 38 -11.21 1.27 -4.25
N LEU A 39 -10.49 0.79 -5.26
CA LEU A 39 -10.21 1.53 -6.49
C LEU A 39 -11.39 1.52 -7.47
N ALA A 40 -12.42 0.70 -7.23
CA ALA A 40 -13.52 0.46 -8.17
C ALA A 40 -13.03 0.13 -9.59
N ARG A 41 -11.94 -0.65 -9.67
CA ARG A 41 -11.32 -1.10 -10.93
C ARG A 41 -10.94 -2.56 -10.79
N PRO A 42 -11.28 -3.44 -11.76
CA PRO A 42 -10.79 -4.81 -11.76
C PRO A 42 -9.28 -4.84 -12.05
N ALA A 43 -8.60 -5.90 -11.62
CA ALA A 43 -7.17 -6.10 -11.81
C ALA A 43 -6.75 -6.00 -13.27
N ALA A 44 -7.60 -6.45 -14.19
CA ALA A 44 -7.37 -6.37 -15.64
C ALA A 44 -7.23 -4.93 -16.18
N GLU A 45 -7.77 -3.93 -15.48
CA GLU A 45 -7.61 -2.52 -15.83
C GLU A 45 -6.44 -1.83 -15.09
N LEU A 46 -5.90 -2.49 -14.06
CA LEU A 46 -4.85 -1.98 -13.20
C LEU A 46 -3.47 -2.51 -13.62
N VAL A 47 -3.36 -3.82 -13.85
CA VAL A 47 -2.08 -4.49 -14.12
C VAL A 47 -1.46 -3.98 -15.43
N GLY A 48 -0.15 -3.71 -15.39
CA GLY A 48 0.63 -3.14 -16.48
C GLY A 48 0.52 -1.62 -16.64
N ARG A 49 -0.24 -0.93 -15.77
CA ARG A 49 -0.40 0.53 -15.80
C ARG A 49 0.50 1.19 -14.77
N ASP A 50 0.99 2.38 -15.09
CA ASP A 50 1.70 3.25 -14.13
C ASP A 50 0.74 3.65 -13.00
N ALA A 51 1.06 3.25 -11.77
CA ALA A 51 0.21 3.45 -10.60
C ALA A 51 -0.02 4.94 -10.30
N HIS A 52 1.01 5.77 -10.52
CA HIS A 52 0.94 7.20 -10.26
C HIS A 52 0.02 7.89 -11.27
N GLU A 53 0.22 7.66 -12.57
CA GLU A 53 -0.62 8.30 -13.58
C GLU A 53 -2.07 7.81 -13.52
N LEU A 54 -2.26 6.52 -13.28
CA LEU A 54 -3.60 5.94 -13.24
C LEU A 54 -4.40 6.40 -12.03
N LEU A 55 -3.77 6.48 -10.85
CA LEU A 55 -4.49 6.61 -9.59
C LEU A 55 -4.25 7.96 -8.91
N HIS A 56 -3.03 8.49 -8.87
CA HIS A 56 -2.71 9.61 -7.98
C HIS A 56 -3.29 10.94 -8.48
N ARG A 57 -4.12 11.56 -7.64
CA ARG A 57 -4.66 12.92 -7.83
C ARG A 57 -4.44 13.79 -6.59
N THR A 58 -4.62 15.09 -6.79
CA THR A 58 -4.82 16.04 -5.70
C THR A 58 -6.19 15.82 -5.03
N SER A 59 -6.46 16.52 -3.93
CA SER A 59 -7.78 16.56 -3.29
C SER A 59 -8.88 17.17 -4.16
N CYS A 60 -8.50 17.96 -5.17
CA CYS A 60 -9.40 18.58 -6.13
C CYS A 60 -9.57 17.73 -7.41
N GLY A 61 -8.77 16.67 -7.58
CA GLY A 61 -8.89 15.71 -8.67
C GLY A 61 -7.97 15.96 -9.85
N GLU A 62 -7.06 16.93 -9.79
CA GLU A 62 -6.05 17.11 -10.84
C GLU A 62 -4.93 16.06 -10.70
N PRO A 63 -4.23 15.71 -11.80
CA PRO A 63 -3.03 14.87 -11.73
C PRO A 63 -1.96 15.50 -10.83
N THR A 64 -1.48 14.73 -9.85
CA THR A 64 -0.35 15.17 -9.00
C THR A 64 0.94 15.16 -9.83
N PRO A 65 1.81 16.18 -9.76
CA PRO A 65 3.12 16.12 -10.40
C PRO A 65 3.96 14.94 -9.92
N ARG A 66 4.67 14.26 -10.83
CA ARG A 66 5.54 13.12 -10.51
C ARG A 66 6.60 13.42 -9.45
N ALA A 67 7.05 14.67 -9.37
CA ALA A 67 8.06 15.15 -8.42
C ALA A 67 7.51 15.37 -7.00
N GLU A 68 6.18 15.39 -6.84
CA GLU A 68 5.50 15.60 -5.55
C GLU A 68 4.91 14.28 -5.01
N CYS A 69 5.06 13.19 -5.76
CA CYS A 69 4.50 11.89 -5.42
C CYS A 69 5.38 11.14 -4.42
N ARG A 70 5.07 11.29 -3.13
CA ARG A 70 5.81 10.61 -2.04
C ARG A 70 5.81 9.08 -2.14
N ILE A 71 4.76 8.48 -2.71
CA ILE A 71 4.69 7.03 -2.98
C ILE A 71 5.74 6.66 -4.03
N ARG A 72 5.83 7.43 -5.12
CA ARG A 72 6.79 7.19 -6.20
C ARG A 72 8.23 7.39 -5.72
N ASP A 73 8.48 8.38 -4.88
CA ASP A 73 9.79 8.58 -4.27
C ASP A 73 10.23 7.34 -3.46
N SER A 74 9.30 6.69 -2.75
CA SER A 74 9.58 5.45 -2.01
C SER A 74 9.93 4.30 -2.94
N VAL A 75 9.19 4.15 -4.06
CA VAL A 75 9.49 3.15 -5.09
C VAL A 75 10.89 3.38 -5.69
N LEU A 76 11.23 4.61 -6.05
CA LEU A 76 12.51 4.95 -6.67
C LEU A 76 13.68 4.92 -5.69
N GLY A 77 13.43 5.30 -4.44
CA GLY A 77 14.44 5.34 -3.38
C GLY A 77 14.72 3.97 -2.75
N GLY A 78 13.82 3.00 -2.93
CA GLY A 78 13.94 1.70 -2.27
C GLY A 78 13.85 1.83 -0.74
N GLU A 79 13.06 2.79 -0.25
CA GLU A 79 12.90 3.07 1.18
C GLU A 79 11.45 2.88 1.60
N THR A 80 11.23 2.26 2.77
CA THR A 80 9.90 2.17 3.35
C THR A 80 9.42 3.56 3.76
N ARG A 81 8.27 3.98 3.21
CA ARG A 81 7.65 5.27 3.53
C ARG A 81 6.16 5.08 3.77
N GLN A 82 5.61 5.87 4.67
CA GLN A 82 4.18 5.94 4.92
C GLN A 82 3.70 7.39 4.91
N GLY A 83 2.40 7.57 4.70
CA GLY A 83 1.80 8.88 4.70
C GLY A 83 0.29 8.86 4.84
N GLU A 84 -0.23 10.04 5.12
CA GLU A 84 -1.64 10.35 5.08
C GLU A 84 -1.88 11.43 4.00
N ASP A 85 -3.14 11.69 3.70
CA ASP A 85 -3.60 12.80 2.83
C ASP A 85 -3.25 12.68 1.33
N GLU A 86 -3.02 11.47 0.82
CA GLU A 86 -2.98 11.25 -0.63
C GLU A 86 -4.38 10.90 -1.16
N TRP A 87 -4.64 11.23 -2.43
CA TRP A 87 -5.93 10.96 -3.07
C TRP A 87 -5.78 10.07 -4.28
N LEU A 88 -6.59 9.03 -4.38
CA LEU A 88 -6.62 8.10 -5.50
C LEU A 88 -7.94 8.26 -6.29
N GLU A 89 -7.84 8.40 -7.61
CA GLU A 89 -8.98 8.36 -8.52
C GLU A 89 -9.46 6.93 -8.75
N ARG A 90 -10.72 6.69 -8.40
CA ARG A 90 -11.39 5.41 -8.58
C ARG A 90 -11.89 5.25 -10.02
N GLY A 91 -12.19 4.03 -10.44
CA GLY A 91 -12.71 3.73 -11.78
C GLY A 91 -14.07 4.36 -12.07
N ASP A 92 -14.83 4.70 -11.02
CA ASP A 92 -16.09 5.44 -11.10
C ASP A 92 -15.91 6.97 -11.15
N GLY A 93 -14.66 7.47 -11.20
CA GLY A 93 -14.31 8.90 -11.24
C GLY A 93 -14.36 9.60 -9.88
N THR A 94 -14.69 8.90 -8.79
CA THR A 94 -14.67 9.49 -7.44
C THR A 94 -13.26 9.48 -6.85
N LEU A 95 -12.97 10.44 -5.95
CA LEU A 95 -11.69 10.50 -5.25
C LEU A 95 -11.76 9.76 -3.92
N LEU A 96 -10.75 8.93 -3.67
CA LEU A 96 -10.55 8.20 -2.43
C LEU A 96 -9.40 8.80 -1.64
N PRO A 97 -9.65 9.45 -0.48
CA PRO A 97 -8.56 9.81 0.41
C PRO A 97 -8.01 8.52 1.05
N VAL A 98 -6.69 8.37 1.00
CA VAL A 98 -6.01 7.18 1.52
C VAL A 98 -4.92 7.53 2.51
N ARG A 99 -4.76 6.64 3.48
CA ARG A 99 -3.48 6.45 4.15
C ARG A 99 -2.75 5.31 3.47
N TRP A 100 -1.44 5.38 3.44
CA TRP A 100 -0.64 4.44 2.68
C TRP A 100 0.69 4.11 3.35
N LEU A 101 1.22 2.95 2.99
CA LEU A 101 2.56 2.46 3.30
C LEU A 101 3.11 1.86 2.01
N ALA A 102 4.30 2.29 1.59
CA ALA A 102 5.06 1.66 0.53
C ALA A 102 6.32 1.06 1.14
N THR A 103 6.55 -0.22 0.88
CA THR A 103 7.72 -0.95 1.39
C THR A 103 8.35 -1.76 0.26
N PRO A 104 9.67 -1.66 0.04
CA PRO A 104 10.37 -2.52 -0.90
C PRO A 104 10.23 -4.01 -0.50
N CYS A 105 10.28 -4.88 -1.50
CA CYS A 105 10.30 -6.34 -1.38
C CYS A 105 11.04 -6.94 -2.59
N ASP A 106 11.33 -8.24 -2.55
CA ASP A 106 12.16 -8.92 -3.56
C ASP A 106 11.67 -8.74 -5.02
N THR A 107 10.36 -8.53 -5.21
CA THR A 107 9.73 -8.40 -6.53
C THR A 107 9.30 -6.98 -6.90
N GLY A 108 9.72 -5.96 -6.14
CA GLY A 108 9.37 -4.56 -6.36
C GLY A 108 8.95 -3.83 -5.09
N THR A 109 7.92 -3.00 -5.14
CA THR A 109 7.41 -2.27 -3.97
C THR A 109 5.96 -2.65 -3.67
N LEU A 110 5.70 -3.10 -2.44
CA LEU A 110 4.34 -3.34 -1.96
C LEU A 110 3.75 -2.04 -1.41
N ILE A 111 2.67 -1.59 -2.03
CA ILE A 111 1.89 -0.41 -1.63
C ILE A 111 0.61 -0.89 -0.95
N LEU A 112 0.50 -0.63 0.34
CA LEU A 112 -0.71 -0.83 1.12
C LEU A 112 -1.45 0.49 1.25
N PHE A 113 -2.77 0.46 1.10
CA PHE A 113 -3.60 1.63 1.25
C PHE A 113 -4.96 1.28 1.84
N HIS A 114 -5.51 2.22 2.60
CA HIS A 114 -6.86 2.11 3.12
C HIS A 114 -7.53 3.48 3.12
N SER A 115 -8.86 3.49 3.06
CA SER A 115 -9.62 4.74 3.11
C SER A 115 -9.31 5.47 4.42
N ALA A 116 -8.87 6.71 4.30
CA ALA A 116 -8.91 7.65 5.41
C ALA A 116 -10.38 8.06 5.56
N GLY A 117 -11.04 7.61 6.64
CA GLY A 117 -12.43 8.03 6.90
C GLY A 117 -12.55 9.55 6.81
N ARG A 118 -13.67 10.07 6.25
CA ARG A 118 -13.95 11.51 6.13
C ARG A 118 -13.44 12.26 7.36
N GLN A 119 -12.47 13.17 7.15
CA GLN A 119 -11.87 13.97 8.22
C GLN A 119 -12.94 14.44 9.20
N LYS A 120 -12.83 14.02 10.47
CA LYS A 120 -13.59 14.64 11.56
C LYS A 120 -13.14 16.10 11.64
N ARG A 121 -14.12 17.01 11.69
CA ARG A 121 -13.94 18.47 11.83
C ARG A 121 -12.84 18.81 12.86
N PRO A 122 -12.02 19.84 12.62
CA PRO A 122 -10.99 20.26 13.57
C PRO A 122 -11.65 20.60 14.91
N GLY A 123 -11.34 19.85 15.96
CA GLY A 123 -11.89 20.06 17.31
C GLY A 123 -12.21 18.80 18.11
N GLN A 124 -12.23 17.61 17.51
CA GLN A 124 -12.46 16.37 18.26
C GLN A 124 -11.12 15.70 18.59
N ARG A 125 -10.50 16.11 19.72
CA ARG A 125 -9.38 15.36 20.32
C ARG A 125 -9.88 13.96 20.66
N SER A 126 -9.41 12.94 19.94
CA SER A 126 -9.50 11.57 20.42
C SER A 126 -8.36 11.35 21.41
N SER A 127 -8.70 11.28 22.69
CA SER A 127 -7.80 10.87 23.75
C SER A 127 -7.46 9.38 23.65
N ALA A 128 -6.18 9.07 23.86
CA ALA A 128 -5.58 7.80 24.29
C ALA A 128 -5.77 6.56 23.41
N ASP A 129 -4.67 5.89 23.04
CA ASP A 129 -4.34 4.58 23.62
C ASP A 129 -2.90 4.16 23.27
N GLY A 130 -2.18 3.55 24.21
CA GLY A 130 -0.84 2.98 24.03
C GLY A 130 -0.84 1.68 23.21
N ARG A 131 -1.57 1.67 22.08
CA ARG A 131 -1.68 0.55 21.16
C ARG A 131 -1.24 1.04 19.78
N LEU A 132 -0.28 0.34 19.18
CA LEU A 132 0.19 0.59 17.82
C LEU A 132 -1.00 0.79 16.88
N SER A 133 -0.95 1.86 16.10
CA SER A 133 -1.84 2.13 14.98
C SER A 133 -1.83 0.96 14.00
N GLU A 134 -2.89 0.84 13.20
CA GLU A 134 -3.03 -0.24 12.23
C GLU A 134 -1.89 -0.22 11.18
N LEU A 135 -1.36 0.98 10.86
CA LEU A 135 -0.17 1.18 10.02
C LEU A 135 1.10 0.66 10.69
N GLU A 136 1.30 0.95 11.97
CA GLU A 136 2.46 0.42 12.71
C GLU A 136 2.41 -1.10 12.83
N ARG A 137 1.22 -1.70 12.96
CA ARG A 137 1.07 -3.17 12.93
C ARG A 137 1.35 -3.76 11.56
N LEU A 138 0.94 -3.08 10.49
CA LEU A 138 1.23 -3.48 9.10
C LEU A 138 2.72 -3.37 8.78
N ALA A 139 3.37 -2.29 9.22
CA ALA A 139 4.81 -2.10 9.09
C ALA A 139 5.58 -3.16 9.89
N LEU A 140 5.18 -3.45 11.13
CA LEU A 140 5.76 -4.53 11.95
C LEU A 140 5.59 -5.92 11.33
N LEU A 141 4.45 -6.19 10.67
CA LEU A 141 4.27 -7.45 9.93
C LEU A 141 5.19 -7.51 8.71
N ALA A 142 5.29 -6.42 7.93
CA ALA A 142 6.16 -6.37 6.76
C ALA A 142 7.66 -6.53 7.14
N GLU A 143 8.15 -5.77 8.14
CA GLU A 143 9.52 -5.85 8.64
C GLU A 143 9.90 -7.24 9.17
N THR A 144 8.98 -7.91 9.88
CA THR A 144 9.27 -9.24 10.47
C THR A 144 9.24 -10.37 9.44
N THR A 145 8.46 -10.27 8.36
CA THR A 145 8.54 -11.26 7.27
C THR A 145 9.81 -11.16 6.45
N THR A 146 10.35 -9.96 6.20
CA THR A 146 11.62 -9.80 5.45
C THR A 146 12.83 -10.35 6.22
N LEU A 147 12.81 -10.27 7.57
CA LEU A 147 13.87 -10.85 8.42
C LEU A 147 13.82 -12.38 8.52
N LEU A 148 12.63 -12.99 8.38
CA LEU A 148 12.47 -14.44 8.49
C LEU A 148 12.79 -15.21 7.19
N THR A 149 12.67 -14.58 6.01
CA THR A 149 13.18 -15.18 4.76
C THR A 149 14.71 -15.11 4.66
N SER A 150 15.35 -14.10 5.27
CA SER A 150 16.82 -13.95 5.22
C SER A 150 17.57 -14.85 6.23
N THR A 151 16.90 -15.43 7.24
CA THR A 151 17.54 -16.35 8.20
C THR A 151 17.37 -17.84 7.84
N LEU A 152 16.63 -18.17 6.77
CA LEU A 152 16.43 -19.57 6.34
C LEU A 152 17.34 -20.02 5.18
N GLU A 153 18.24 -19.16 4.67
CA GLU A 153 19.25 -19.54 3.65
C GLU A 153 20.64 -19.90 4.23
N ILE A 154 20.75 -20.25 5.52
CA ILE A 154 21.98 -20.87 6.05
C ILE A 154 21.64 -22.08 6.92
N HIS A 155 21.12 -23.16 6.34
CA HIS A 155 21.34 -24.53 6.85
C HIS A 155 20.98 -25.66 5.86
N GLU A 156 21.42 -25.58 4.61
CA GLU A 156 21.58 -26.79 3.78
C GLU A 156 22.94 -26.77 3.09
N GLY A 157 23.95 -27.14 3.87
CA GLY A 157 25.31 -27.36 3.40
C GLY A 157 26.01 -28.39 4.29
N LEU A 158 25.59 -29.66 4.16
CA LEU A 158 26.36 -30.85 4.55
C LEU A 158 26.19 -31.94 3.49
#